data_AF-A0A1C7MUB0-F1
#
_entry.id   AF-A0A1C7MUB0-F1
#
_cell.length_a   1.000
_cell.length_b   1.000
_cell.length_c   1.000
_cell.angle_alpha   90.00
_cell.angle_beta   90.00
_cell.angle_gamma   90.00
#
_symmetry.space_group_name_H-M   'P 1'
#
loop_
_entity.id
_entity.type
_entity.pdbx_description
1 polymer ?
#
loop_
_entity_poly.entity_id
_entity_poly.type
_entity_poly.pdbx_seq_one_letter_code
_entity_poly.pdbx_strand_id
1 'polypeptide(L)'
;MLHMFLKEKHHTAKAKSRVQALLQFPLQPAIDWFGPYKTTYNVGCIYLTIQNLGKADGRDQKENMLFVGAIPGPQEPPTTAMNHYLEPLVNDLLVLMKGVEMKMVMNDGSFQVNKVKVCLGTLSSNQPATK
;
A
#
# COMPACT_ATOMS: atom_id res chain seq x y z
N MET A 1 4.20 8.69 6.07
CA MET A 1 4.29 7.26 6.44
C MET A 1 4.63 6.37 5.25
N LEU A 2 3.86 6.44 4.14
CA LEU A 2 4.11 5.70 2.89
C LEU A 2 5.56 5.81 2.34
N HIS A 3 6.17 6.99 2.42
CA HIS A 3 7.53 7.22 1.94
C HIS A 3 8.60 6.39 2.67
N MET A 4 8.44 6.14 3.98
CA MET A 4 9.38 5.28 4.74
C MET A 4 9.21 3.81 4.35
N PHE A 5 7.98 3.34 4.17
CA PHE A 5 7.70 1.96 3.80
C PHE A 5 8.22 1.61 2.40
N LEU A 6 8.08 2.53 1.44
CA LEU A 6 8.64 2.36 0.09
C LEU A 6 10.17 2.27 0.12
N LYS A 7 10.83 3.01 1.02
CA LYS A 7 12.28 2.95 1.19
C LYS A 7 12.74 1.58 1.69
N GLU A 8 12.03 1.00 2.65
CA GLU A 8 12.31 -0.34 3.18
C GLU A 8 12.12 -1.43 2.10
N LYS A 9 10.99 -1.40 1.37
CA LYS A 9 10.68 -2.43 0.36
C LYS A 9 11.56 -2.37 -0.89
N HIS A 10 12.10 -1.21 -1.25
CA HIS A 10 13.08 -1.12 -2.34
C HIS A 10 14.40 -1.86 -2.03
N HIS A 11 14.86 -1.85 -0.78
CA HIS A 11 16.04 -2.64 -0.38
C HIS A 11 15.81 -4.14 -0.61
N THR A 12 14.61 -4.64 -0.31
CA THR A 12 14.23 -6.04 -0.57
C THR A 12 14.02 -6.34 -2.05
N ALA A 13 13.45 -5.40 -2.82
CA ALA A 13 13.19 -5.58 -4.26
C ALA A 13 14.48 -5.60 -5.11
N LYS A 14 15.51 -4.85 -4.71
CA LYS A 14 16.83 -4.86 -5.36
C LYS A 14 17.54 -6.21 -5.32
N ALA A 15 17.19 -7.08 -4.36
CA ALA A 15 17.75 -8.42 -4.29
C ALA A 15 17.21 -9.37 -5.38
N LYS A 16 16.13 -9.01 -6.10
CA LYS A 16 15.44 -9.94 -7.01
C LYS A 16 15.17 -9.45 -8.44
N SER A 17 15.36 -8.18 -8.79
CA SER A 17 14.94 -7.67 -10.11
C SER A 17 15.99 -6.81 -10.82
N ARG A 18 16.36 -7.26 -12.03
CA ARG A 18 17.34 -6.67 -12.94
C ARG A 18 16.79 -5.54 -13.82
N VAL A 19 15.60 -5.01 -13.53
CA VAL A 19 14.94 -3.99 -14.36
C VAL A 19 14.88 -2.67 -13.61
N GLN A 20 16.02 -1.98 -13.55
CA GLN A 20 16.10 -0.56 -13.17
C GLN A 20 15.79 0.31 -14.40
N ALA A 21 14.53 0.53 -14.70
CA ALA A 21 14.12 1.65 -15.57
C ALA A 21 12.63 1.92 -15.31
N LEU A 22 12.34 3.04 -14.64
CA LEU A 22 11.02 3.45 -14.13
C LEU A 22 10.60 2.69 -12.86
N LEU A 23 11.00 3.22 -11.69
CA LEU A 23 10.44 2.85 -10.38
C LEU A 23 9.00 3.37 -10.29
N GLN A 24 8.09 2.74 -11.04
CA GLN A 24 6.65 2.87 -10.87
C GLN A 24 6.17 1.65 -10.07
N PHE A 25 5.79 1.87 -8.82
CA PHE A 25 5.21 0.82 -7.99
C PHE A 25 3.69 0.85 -8.16
N PRO A 26 3.06 -0.20 -8.72
CA PRO A 26 1.61 -0.28 -8.74
C PRO A 26 1.14 -0.64 -7.33
N LEU A 27 0.24 0.16 -6.77
CA LEU A 27 -0.40 -0.12 -5.49
C LEU A 27 -1.83 -0.60 -5.72
N GLN A 28 -2.21 -1.68 -5.04
CA GLN A 28 -3.58 -2.18 -5.01
C GLN A 28 -4.19 -1.87 -3.64
N PRO A 29 -5.20 -0.99 -3.55
CA PRO A 29 -5.97 -0.80 -2.34
C PRO A 29 -6.96 -1.94 -2.14
N ALA A 30 -7.05 -2.39 -0.89
CA ALA A 30 -8.06 -3.32 -0.43
C ALA A 30 -8.74 -2.75 0.82
N ILE A 31 -10.08 -2.79 0.82
CA ILE A 31 -10.90 -2.43 1.97
C ILE A 31 -11.61 -3.70 2.42
N ASP A 32 -11.48 -4.02 3.70
CA ASP A 32 -12.08 -5.21 4.30
C ASP A 32 -12.78 -4.86 5.62
N TRP A 33 -13.90 -5.55 5.89
CA TRP A 33 -14.74 -5.38 7.06
C TRP A 33 -14.65 -6.62 7.93
N PHE A 34 -14.11 -6.50 9.13
CA PHE A 34 -14.04 -7.61 10.08
C PHE A 34 -14.78 -7.27 11.37
N GLY A 35 -15.39 -8.29 11.98
CA GLY A 35 -15.98 -8.21 13.30
C GLY A 35 -14.96 -8.64 14.36
N PRO A 36 -14.25 -7.72 15.02
CA PRO A 36 -13.29 -8.09 16.08
C PRO A 36 -13.98 -8.65 17.33
N TYR A 37 -15.28 -8.42 17.49
CA TYR A 37 -16.06 -8.81 18.65
C TYR A 37 -17.13 -9.85 18.28
N LYS A 38 -17.62 -10.59 19.27
CA LYS A 38 -18.77 -11.51 19.11
C LYS A 38 -20.12 -10.78 18.93
N THR A 39 -20.09 -9.45 18.82
CA THR A 39 -21.25 -8.58 18.60
C THR A 39 -21.36 -8.22 17.12
N THR A 40 -22.44 -7.55 16.72
CA THR A 40 -22.66 -7.04 15.35
C THR A 40 -21.80 -5.81 15.00
N TYR A 41 -20.64 -5.63 15.64
CA TYR A 41 -19.78 -4.47 15.46
C TYR A 41 -18.65 -4.80 14.47
N ASN A 42 -18.73 -4.22 13.27
CA ASN A 42 -17.72 -4.41 12.23
C ASN A 42 -16.81 -3.19 12.14
N VAL A 43 -15.51 -3.42 11.97
CA VAL A 43 -14.50 -2.39 11.73
C VAL A 43 -13.97 -2.57 10.32
N GLY A 44 -13.90 -1.46 9.57
CA GLY A 44 -13.28 -1.46 8.26
C GLY A 44 -11.78 -1.20 8.38
N CYS A 45 -10.97 -1.82 7.55
CA CYS A 45 -9.55 -1.51 7.42
C CYS A 45 -9.17 -1.29 5.96
N ILE A 46 -8.26 -0.35 5.74
CA ILE A 46 -7.73 0.03 4.44
C ILE A 46 -6.27 -0.44 4.37
N TYR A 47 -5.98 -1.30 3.39
CA TYR A 47 -4.66 -1.85 3.14
C TYR A 47 -4.19 -1.48 1.73
N LEU A 48 -2.87 -1.40 1.55
CA LEU A 48 -2.22 -1.27 0.25
C LEU A 48 -1.23 -2.41 0.05
N THR A 49 -1.26 -3.03 -1.12
CA THR A 49 -0.26 -4.04 -1.53
C THR A 49 0.58 -3.51 -2.69
N ILE A 50 1.87 -3.83 -2.67
CA ILE A 50 2.80 -3.50 -3.77
C ILE A 50 2.76 -4.63 -4.79
N GLN A 51 2.31 -4.33 -6.01
CA GLN A 51 2.11 -5.32 -7.08
C GLN A 51 3.40 -5.78 -7.77
N ASN A 52 4.56 -5.32 -7.30
CA ASN A 52 5.86 -5.74 -7.81
C ASN A 52 6.22 -7.17 -7.35
N LEU A 53 5.53 -7.72 -6.36
CA LEU A 53 5.68 -9.10 -5.90
C LEU A 53 4.56 -9.96 -6.48
N GLY A 54 4.89 -11.15 -6.98
CA GLY A 54 3.90 -12.14 -7.39
C GLY A 54 3.11 -12.67 -6.19
N LYS A 55 1.88 -13.17 -6.43
CA LYS A 55 1.10 -13.85 -5.38
C LYS A 55 1.87 -15.02 -4.75
N ALA A 56 2.57 -15.80 -5.57
CA ALA A 56 3.40 -16.92 -5.12
C ALA A 56 4.59 -16.49 -4.24
N ASP A 57 5.06 -15.25 -4.38
CA ASP A 57 6.15 -14.68 -3.59
C ASP A 57 5.66 -14.05 -2.27
N GLY A 58 4.40 -14.24 -1.91
CA GLY A 58 3.83 -13.74 -0.65
C GLY A 58 3.42 -12.28 -0.69
N ARG A 59 2.96 -11.77 -1.84
CA ARG A 59 2.40 -10.41 -1.95
C ARG A 59 1.29 -10.13 -0.93
N ASP A 60 0.44 -11.12 -0.69
CA ASP A 60 -0.72 -11.01 0.21
C ASP A 60 -0.36 -11.37 1.67
N GLN A 61 0.94 -11.51 1.98
CA GLN A 61 1.42 -11.71 3.35
C GLN A 61 1.44 -10.39 4.12
N LYS A 62 1.21 -10.46 5.44
CA LYS A 62 1.08 -9.30 6.32
C LYS A 62 2.31 -8.38 6.27
N GLU A 63 3.50 -8.93 6.05
CA GLU A 63 4.74 -8.17 5.97
C GLU A 63 4.79 -7.29 4.72
N ASN A 64 4.08 -7.66 3.66
CA ASN A 64 4.05 -6.97 2.36
C ASN A 64 2.80 -6.11 2.17
N MET A 65 1.88 -6.14 3.13
CA MET A 65 0.71 -5.27 3.19
C MET A 65 1.02 -4.03 4.03
N LEU A 66 0.69 -2.85 3.51
CA LEU A 66 0.73 -1.60 4.26
C LEU A 66 -0.65 -1.28 4.79
N PHE A 67 -0.78 -1.18 6.11
CA PHE A 67 -1.99 -0.67 6.74
C PHE A 67 -2.01 0.86 6.68
N VAL A 68 -3.09 1.44 6.15
CA VAL A 68 -3.22 2.88 5.94
C VAL A 68 -4.19 3.52 6.92
N GLY A 69 -5.26 2.83 7.29
CA GLY A 69 -6.27 3.39 8.19
C GLY A 69 -7.36 2.41 8.56
N ALA A 70 -8.00 2.67 9.70
CA ALA A 70 -9.19 1.97 10.17
C ALA A 70 -10.41 2.88 10.04
N ILE A 71 -11.52 2.30 9.59
CA ILE A 71 -12.84 2.91 9.51
C ILE A 71 -13.65 2.39 10.72
N PRO A 72 -14.07 3.28 11.63
CA PRO A 72 -14.83 2.86 12.81
C PRO A 72 -16.20 2.29 12.42
N GLY A 73 -16.60 1.25 13.15
CA GLY A 73 -17.91 0.60 13.06
C GLY A 73 -19.05 1.40 13.71
N PRO A 74 -20.27 0.84 13.79
CA PRO A 74 -20.58 -0.61 13.70
C PRO A 74 -20.93 -1.14 12.30
N GLN A 75 -21.30 -0.27 11.37
CA GLN A 75 -21.77 -0.62 10.02
C GLN A 75 -20.93 0.09 8.96
N GLU A 76 -20.98 -0.42 7.73
CA GLU A 76 -20.34 0.23 6.59
C GLU A 76 -20.87 1.67 6.45
N PRO A 77 -19.99 2.68 6.42
CA PRO A 77 -20.39 4.06 6.30
C PRO A 77 -21.03 4.26 4.92
N PRO A 78 -22.02 5.16 4.82
CA PRO A 78 -22.55 5.56 3.53
C PRO A 78 -21.43 6.11 2.64
N THR A 79 -21.59 6.00 1.32
CA THR A 79 -20.57 6.40 0.33
C THR A 79 -20.04 7.83 0.54
N THR A 80 -20.89 8.75 1.01
CA THR A 80 -20.51 10.13 1.36
C THR A 80 -19.46 10.19 2.47
N ALA A 81 -19.63 9.41 3.53
CA ALA A 81 -18.67 9.31 4.63
C ALA A 81 -17.42 8.52 4.23
N MET A 82 -17.54 7.54 3.34
CA MET A 82 -16.41 6.76 2.84
C MET A 82 -15.37 7.62 2.11
N ASN A 83 -15.82 8.61 1.33
CA ASN A 83 -14.93 9.53 0.63
C ASN A 83 -14.04 10.33 1.60
N HIS A 84 -14.56 10.73 2.77
CA HIS A 84 -13.77 11.43 3.77
C HIS A 84 -12.66 10.56 4.38
N TYR A 85 -12.89 9.26 4.52
CA TYR A 85 -11.85 8.32 4.97
C TYR A 85 -10.79 8.07 3.90
N LEU A 86 -11.17 8.10 2.62
CA LEU A 86 -10.26 7.88 1.49
C LEU A 86 -9.50 9.12 1.06
N GLU A 87 -10.03 10.32 1.30
CA GLU A 87 -9.43 11.61 0.96
C GLU A 87 -7.95 11.73 1.35
N PRO A 88 -7.51 11.42 2.59
CA PRO A 88 -6.08 11.49 2.94
C PRO A 88 -5.23 10.51 2.12
N LEU A 89 -5.73 9.30 1.87
CA LEU A 89 -5.04 8.32 1.04
C LEU A 89 -4.93 8.80 -0.42
N VAL A 90 -6.01 9.37 -0.98
CA VAL A 90 -6.01 9.93 -2.34
C VAL A 90 -5.01 11.07 -2.46
N ASN A 91 -4.96 11.97 -1.47
CA ASN A 91 -4.01 13.08 -1.45
C ASN A 91 -2.55 12.58 -1.43
N ASP A 92 -2.24 11.58 -0.60
CA ASP A 92 -0.91 10.96 -0.56
C ASP A 92 -0.56 10.28 -1.90
N LEU A 93 -1.52 9.57 -2.51
CA LEU A 93 -1.32 8.92 -3.81
C LEU A 93 -1.06 9.95 -4.93
N LEU A 94 -1.79 11.08 -4.94
CA LEU A 94 -1.58 12.15 -5.92
C LEU A 94 -0.18 12.77 -5.82
N VAL A 95 0.35 12.93 -4.60
CA VAL A 95 1.73 13.38 -4.38
C VAL A 95 2.73 12.33 -4.91
N LEU A 96 2.51 11.05 -4.60
CA LEU A 96 3.37 9.96 -5.05
C LEU A 96 3.32 9.74 -6.57
N MET A 97 2.19 10.03 -7.23
CA MET A 97 2.05 10.00 -8.69
C MET A 97 2.87 11.10 -9.39
N LYS A 98 2.93 12.31 -8.81
CA LYS A 98 3.82 13.40 -9.29
C LYS A 98 5.31 13.04 -9.16
N GLY A 99 5.59 12.13 -8.23
CA GLY A 99 6.89 11.54 -7.98
C GLY A 99 7.63 12.26 -6.86
N VAL A 100 8.20 11.47 -5.95
CA VAL A 100 8.90 11.96 -4.75
C VAL A 100 10.36 11.56 -4.84
N GLU A 101 11.25 12.47 -4.44
CA GLU A 101 12.68 12.21 -4.37
C GLU A 101 13.01 11.38 -3.14
N MET A 102 13.53 10.17 -3.38
CA MET A 102 13.95 9.28 -2.31
C MET A 102 15.47 9.19 -2.27
N LYS A 103 16.06 9.47 -1.12
CA LYS A 103 17.45 9.14 -0.82
C LYS A 103 17.57 7.64 -0.59
N MET A 104 18.18 6.92 -1.52
CA MET A 104 18.46 5.50 -1.39
C MET A 104 19.93 5.29 -1.07
N VAL A 105 20.19 4.31 -0.20
CA VAL A 105 21.55 3.83 0.06
C VAL A 105 21.83 2.70 -0.92
N MET A 106 22.91 2.85 -1.67
CA MET A 106 23.40 1.84 -2.61
C MET A 106 24.28 0.82 -1.85
N ASN A 107 24.55 -0.33 -2.46
CA ASN A 107 25.30 -1.42 -1.82
C ASN A 107 26.76 -1.03 -1.51
N ASP A 108 27.28 0.00 -2.17
CA ASP A 108 28.60 0.60 -1.97
C ASP A 108 28.61 1.66 -0.84
N GLY A 109 27.48 1.87 -0.15
CA GLY A 109 27.33 2.89 0.89
C GLY A 109 27.11 4.31 0.35
N SER A 110 27.09 4.50 -0.97
CA SER A 110 26.79 5.79 -1.59
C SER A 110 25.30 6.12 -1.51
N PHE A 111 24.98 7.41 -1.51
CA PHE A 111 23.60 7.89 -1.56
C PHE A 111 23.24 8.28 -2.99
N GLN A 112 22.19 7.67 -3.55
CA GLN A 112 21.58 8.13 -4.79
C GLN A 112 20.17 8.62 -4.54
N VAL A 113 19.84 9.79 -5.10
CA VAL A 113 18.50 10.35 -5.07
C VAL A 113 17.79 9.93 -6.34
N ASN A 114 16.80 9.04 -6.22
CA ASN A 114 15.94 8.67 -7.34
C ASN A 114 14.56 9.26 -7.15
N LYS A 115 13.99 9.76 -8.25
CA LYS A 115 12.58 10.11 -8.30
C LYS A 115 11.77 8.82 -8.43
N VAL A 116 11.02 8.49 -7.38
CA VAL A 116 10.12 7.33 -7.37
C VAL A 116 8.71 7.80 -7.63
N LYS A 117 8.01 7.09 -8.51
CA LYS A 117 6.61 7.33 -8.81
C LYS A 117 5.80 6.13 -8.36
N VAL A 118 4.56 6.38 -8.01
CA VAL A 118 3.59 5.33 -7.70
C VAL A 118 2.46 5.46 -8.70
N CYS A 119 1.91 4.31 -9.12
CA CYS A 119 0.67 4.28 -9.88
C CYS A 119 -0.38 3.51 -9.09
N LEU A 120 -1.64 3.91 -9.24
CA LEU A 120 -2.75 3.14 -8.71
C LEU A 120 -3.01 1.96 -9.65
N GLY A 121 -2.92 0.76 -9.12
CA GLY A 121 -3.28 -0.48 -9.81
C GLY A 121 -4.77 -0.78 -9.69
N THR A 122 -5.13 -2.04 -9.89
CA THR A 122 -6.51 -2.50 -9.72
C THR A 122 -7.00 -2.30 -8.29
N LEU A 123 -8.19 -1.73 -8.12
CA LEU A 123 -8.91 -1.75 -6.85
C LEU A 123 -9.53 -3.14 -6.66
N SER A 124 -9.30 -3.77 -5.50
CA SER A 124 -10.04 -4.98 -5.13
C SER A 124 -10.77 -4.75 -3.81
N SER A 125 -12.09 -4.76 -3.87
CA SER A 125 -12.94 -4.95 -2.70
C SER A 125 -13.17 -6.44 -2.50
N ASN A 126 -13.16 -6.92 -1.26
CA ASN A 126 -13.53 -8.30 -0.90
C ASN A 126 -12.54 -9.37 -1.40
N GLN A 127 -11.23 -9.20 -1.14
CA GLN A 127 -10.30 -10.32 -1.31
C GLN A 127 -10.57 -11.35 -0.20
N PRO A 128 -10.67 -12.65 -0.52
CA PRO A 128 -10.84 -13.67 0.51
C PRO A 128 -9.65 -13.58 1.47
N ALA A 129 -9.94 -13.53 2.77
CA ALA A 129 -8.91 -13.61 3.80
C ALA A 129 -8.06 -14.87 3.53
N THR A 130 -6.80 -14.67 3.16
CA THR A 130 -5.84 -15.77 3.00
C THR A 130 -5.76 -16.49 4.34
N LYS A 131 -6.10 -17.78 4.33
CA LYS A 131 -5.99 -18.68 5.48
C LYS A 131 -4.56 -18.79 5.98
#